data_AF-A0AB73IC39-F1
#
_entry.id   AF-A0AB73IC39-F1
#
_cell.length_a   1.000
_cell.length_b   1.000
_cell.length_c   1.000
_cell.angle_alpha   90.00
_cell.angle_beta   90.00
_cell.angle_gamma   90.00
#
_symmetry.space_group_name_H-M   'P 1'
#
loop_
_entity.id
_entity.type
_entity.pdbx_description
1 polymer ?
#
loop_
_entity_poly.entity_id
_entity_poly.type
_entity_poly.pdbx_seq_one_letter_code
_entity_poly.pdbx_strand_id
1 'polypeptide(L)'
;MNEAQRLAALRIVLIVVGLIALFAFGPLMILWPSGWAWHSGHSDYPLMMVGIYATLGVFLLRASRDPLKHLSLIWFTVWSSVVHGAIMAVQSFGVEMDGARHLGHLAGDVPALFIVAAVLAVLTPRGDKARALLA
;
A
#
# COMPACT_ATOMS: atom_id res chain seq x y z
N MET A 1 -16.40 -15.16 -10.38
CA MET A 1 -15.14 -15.79 -9.92
C MET A 1 -15.51 -16.73 -8.77
N ASN A 2 -15.10 -17.99 -8.82
CA ASN A 2 -15.32 -18.91 -7.70
C ASN A 2 -14.35 -18.58 -6.54
N GLU A 3 -14.58 -19.14 -5.35
CA GLU A 3 -13.79 -18.78 -4.16
C GLU A 3 -12.32 -19.22 -4.27
N ALA A 4 -12.05 -20.37 -4.89
CA ALA A 4 -10.69 -20.87 -5.11
C ALA A 4 -9.88 -19.92 -6.01
N GLN A 5 -10.47 -19.45 -7.11
CA GLN A 5 -9.90 -18.46 -8.02
C GLN A 5 -9.66 -17.13 -7.31
N ARG A 6 -10.61 -16.68 -6.48
CA ARG A 6 -10.47 -15.45 -5.69
C ARG A 6 -9.32 -15.55 -4.70
N LEU A 7 -9.18 -16.67 -4.02
CA LEU A 7 -8.09 -16.90 -3.07
C LEU A 7 -6.74 -16.97 -3.80
N ALA A 8 -6.66 -17.66 -4.93
CA ALA A 8 -5.46 -17.70 -5.76
C ALA A 8 -5.05 -16.29 -6.23
N ALA A 9 -6.01 -15.49 -6.71
CA ALA A 9 -5.78 -14.10 -7.08
C ALA A 9 -5.29 -13.26 -5.89
N LEU A 10 -5.90 -13.42 -4.70
CA LEU A 10 -5.45 -12.73 -3.48
C LEU A 10 -4.00 -13.07 -3.14
N ARG A 11 -3.60 -14.35 -3.23
CA ARG A 11 -2.20 -14.76 -3.00
C ARG A 11 -1.24 -14.07 -3.95
N ILE A 12 -1.57 -14.05 -5.24
CA ILE A 12 -0.75 -13.40 -6.28
C ILE A 12 -0.64 -11.89 -5.98
N VAL A 13 -1.76 -11.23 -5.68
CA VAL A 13 -1.77 -9.80 -5.35
C VAL A 13 -0.93 -9.50 -4.11
N LEU A 14 -1.04 -10.32 -3.05
CA LEU A 14 -0.21 -10.15 -1.86
C LEU A 14 1.29 -10.30 -2.16
N ILE A 15 1.66 -11.20 -3.08
CA ILE A 15 3.05 -11.34 -3.53
C ILE A 15 3.50 -10.09 -4.28
N VAL A 16 2.73 -9.64 -5.27
CA VAL A 16 3.07 -8.48 -6.09
C VAL A 16 3.18 -7.22 -5.23
N VAL A 17 2.18 -6.94 -4.40
CA VAL A 17 2.18 -5.78 -3.49
C VAL A 17 3.32 -5.89 -2.48
N GLY A 18 3.58 -7.08 -1.94
CA GLY A 18 4.68 -7.32 -1.01
C GLY A 18 6.05 -7.04 -1.61
N LEU A 19 6.29 -7.47 -2.85
CA LEU A 19 7.54 -7.19 -3.58
C LEU A 19 7.69 -5.70 -3.91
N ILE A 20 6.61 -5.04 -4.34
CA ILE A 20 6.63 -3.59 -4.60
C ILE A 20 6.97 -2.84 -3.30
N ALA A 21 6.31 -3.18 -2.19
CA ALA A 21 6.57 -2.54 -0.90
C ALA A 21 8.02 -2.76 -0.41
N LEU A 22 8.58 -3.94 -0.70
CA LEU A 22 9.94 -4.29 -0.30
C LEU A 22 11.02 -3.61 -1.14
N PHE A 23 10.82 -3.49 -2.45
CA PHE A 23 11.89 -3.11 -3.38
C PHE A 23 11.68 -1.81 -4.12
N ALA A 24 10.44 -1.34 -4.32
CA ALA A 24 10.16 -0.26 -5.25
C ALA A 24 10.29 1.14 -4.61
N PHE A 25 9.95 1.31 -3.32
CA PHE A 25 9.91 2.63 -2.68
C PHE A 25 11.24 3.38 -2.73
N GLY A 26 12.36 2.73 -2.37
CA GLY A 26 13.68 3.36 -2.40
C GLY A 26 14.10 3.82 -3.81
N PRO A 27 14.11 2.94 -4.82
CA PRO A 27 14.40 3.32 -6.20
C PRO A 27 13.46 4.40 -6.76
N LEU A 28 12.16 4.34 -6.47
CA LEU A 28 11.19 5.31 -6.97
C LEU A 28 11.43 6.72 -6.40
N MET A 29 11.87 6.83 -5.14
CA MET A 29 12.25 8.12 -4.56
C MET A 29 13.45 8.77 -5.27
N ILE A 30 14.33 7.97 -5.89
CA ILE A 30 15.51 8.46 -6.63
C ILE A 30 15.16 8.74 -8.10
N LEU A 31 14.44 7.82 -8.75
CA LEU A 31 14.15 7.87 -10.19
C LEU A 31 12.98 8.80 -10.52
N TRP A 32 12.01 8.95 -9.62
CA TRP A 32 10.87 9.83 -9.77
C TRP A 32 10.56 10.57 -8.45
N PRO A 33 11.44 11.49 -8.01
CA PRO A 33 11.27 12.19 -6.74
C PRO A 33 9.98 13.00 -6.68
N SER A 34 9.55 13.63 -7.77
CA SER A 34 8.34 14.48 -7.79
C SER A 34 7.03 13.72 -7.50
N GLY A 35 7.02 12.39 -7.61
CA GLY A 35 5.84 11.56 -7.30
C GLY A 35 5.96 10.73 -6.02
N TRP A 36 7.16 10.66 -5.42
CA TRP A 36 7.47 9.70 -4.33
C TRP A 36 8.28 10.30 -3.17
N ALA A 37 8.88 11.47 -3.37
CA ALA A 37 9.65 12.19 -2.35
C ALA A 37 8.92 13.46 -1.93
N TRP A 38 8.39 13.45 -0.70
CA TRP A 38 7.63 14.56 -0.12
C TRP A 38 8.50 15.70 0.42
N HIS A 39 9.83 15.53 0.49
CA HIS A 39 10.75 16.54 1.02
C HIS A 39 11.91 16.77 0.06
N SER A 40 12.30 18.04 -0.10
CA SER A 40 13.53 18.44 -0.78
C SER A 40 14.62 18.75 0.25
N GLY A 41 15.77 18.07 0.16
CA GLY A 41 16.91 18.26 1.08
C GLY A 41 17.13 17.07 2.01
N HIS A 42 17.79 17.29 3.16
CA HIS A 42 18.04 16.25 4.15
C HIS A 42 16.81 16.06 5.05
N SER A 43 16.33 14.82 5.15
CA SER A 43 15.21 14.44 6.01
C SER A 43 15.43 13.00 6.48
N ASP A 44 15.23 12.75 7.77
CA ASP A 44 15.38 11.41 8.36
C ASP A 44 14.18 10.49 8.08
N TYR A 45 13.04 11.07 7.68
CA TYR A 45 11.77 10.36 7.52
C TYR A 45 11.69 9.39 6.33
N PRO A 46 12.24 9.68 5.13
CA PRO A 46 12.15 8.79 3.97
C PRO A 46 12.72 7.40 4.23
N LEU A 47 13.86 7.30 4.92
CA LEU A 47 14.48 6.02 5.24
C LEU A 47 13.65 5.21 6.24
N MET A 48 13.07 5.88 7.25
CA MET A 48 12.15 5.25 8.20
C MET A 48 10.91 4.70 7.48
N MET A 49 10.33 5.48 6.56
CA MET A 49 9.18 5.08 5.75
C MET A 49 9.49 3.88 4.86
N VAL A 50 10.63 3.89 4.17
CA VAL A 50 11.10 2.73 3.39
C VAL A 50 11.22 1.49 4.27
N GLY A 51 11.76 1.61 5.49
CA GLY A 51 11.84 0.51 6.46
C GLY A 51 10.47 -0.06 6.87
N ILE A 52 9.51 0.82 7.16
CA ILE A 52 8.14 0.41 7.53
C ILE A 52 7.44 -0.29 6.35
N TYR A 53 7.54 0.23 5.13
CA TYR A 53 6.95 -0.42 3.96
C TYR A 53 7.67 -1.72 3.59
N ALA A 54 8.99 -1.77 3.74
CA ALA A 54 9.76 -2.98 3.51
C ALA A 54 9.34 -4.11 4.46
N THR A 55 9.22 -3.80 5.76
CA THR A 55 8.72 -4.78 6.74
C THR A 55 7.29 -5.19 6.42
N LEU A 56 6.39 -4.26 6.11
CA LEU A 56 5.03 -4.58 5.65
C LEU A 56 5.07 -5.52 4.43
N GLY A 57 5.96 -5.27 3.47
CA GLY A 57 6.15 -6.12 2.29
C GLY A 57 6.51 -7.57 2.65
N VAL A 58 7.43 -7.79 3.59
CA VAL A 58 7.78 -9.12 4.10
C VAL A 58 6.57 -9.81 4.74
N PHE A 59 5.78 -9.08 5.54
CA PHE A 59 4.59 -9.64 6.18
C PHE A 59 3.49 -9.97 5.17
N LEU A 60 3.33 -9.19 4.10
CA LEU A 60 2.41 -9.50 2.99
C LEU A 60 2.87 -10.75 2.20
N LEU A 61 4.17 -10.90 1.96
CA LEU A 61 4.74 -12.12 1.37
C LEU A 61 4.57 -13.34 2.27
N ARG A 62 4.55 -13.16 3.58
CA ARG A 62 4.22 -14.23 4.52
C ARG A 62 2.72 -14.55 4.46
N ALA A 63 1.87 -13.52 4.44
CA ALA A 63 0.43 -13.65 4.38
C ALA A 63 -0.06 -14.34 3.11
N SER A 64 0.64 -14.20 1.98
CA SER A 64 0.28 -14.86 0.72
C SER A 64 0.27 -16.39 0.80
N ARG A 65 0.98 -17.00 1.76
CA ARG A 65 0.98 -18.46 1.94
C ARG A 65 -0.33 -18.96 2.54
N ASP A 66 -0.91 -18.21 3.48
CA ASP A 66 -2.18 -18.52 4.13
C ASP A 66 -2.99 -17.24 4.41
N PRO A 67 -3.63 -16.64 3.37
CA PRO A 67 -4.25 -15.32 3.51
C PRO A 67 -5.38 -15.27 4.54
N LEU A 68 -6.09 -16.38 4.74
CA LEU A 68 -7.25 -16.45 5.64
C LEU A 68 -6.85 -16.33 7.11
N LYS A 69 -5.61 -16.73 7.48
CA LYS A 69 -5.08 -16.53 8.83
C LYS A 69 -4.52 -15.13 9.08
N HIS A 70 -4.35 -14.34 8.03
CA HIS A 70 -3.69 -13.03 8.09
C HIS A 70 -4.63 -11.88 7.68
N LEU A 71 -5.95 -12.07 7.81
CA LEU A 71 -6.95 -11.07 7.40
C LEU A 71 -6.81 -9.74 8.13
N SER A 72 -6.42 -9.73 9.40
CA SER A 72 -6.18 -8.48 10.15
C SER A 72 -5.09 -7.64 9.51
N LEU A 73 -3.97 -8.25 9.11
CA LEU A 73 -2.89 -7.59 8.39
C LEU A 73 -3.36 -7.06 7.04
N ILE A 74 -4.11 -7.88 6.27
CA ILE A 74 -4.57 -7.48 4.93
C ILE A 74 -5.56 -6.31 5.04
N TRP A 75 -6.51 -6.36 5.97
CA TRP A 75 -7.43 -5.26 6.22
C TRP A 75 -6.74 -4.02 6.78
N PHE A 76 -5.71 -4.21 7.62
CA PHE A 76 -4.85 -3.11 8.03
C PHE A 76 -4.18 -2.44 6.83
N THR A 77 -3.61 -3.21 5.90
CA THR A 77 -3.02 -2.66 4.66
C THR A 77 -4.04 -1.91 3.82
N VAL A 78 -5.27 -2.41 3.72
CA VAL A 78 -6.36 -1.71 3.01
C VAL A 78 -6.64 -0.35 3.67
N TRP A 79 -6.96 -0.35 4.96
CA TRP A 79 -7.37 0.87 5.67
C TRP A 79 -6.22 1.86 5.81
N SER A 80 -5.01 1.38 6.11
CA SER A 80 -3.83 2.24 6.21
C SER A 80 -3.54 2.90 4.86
N SER A 81 -3.67 2.19 3.74
CA SER A 81 -3.48 2.76 2.40
C SER A 81 -4.55 3.81 2.07
N VAL A 82 -5.82 3.57 2.44
CA VAL A 82 -6.90 4.56 2.25
C VAL A 82 -6.65 5.82 3.08
N VAL A 83 -6.36 5.67 4.37
CA VAL A 83 -6.13 6.81 5.27
C VAL A 83 -4.88 7.58 4.84
N HIS A 84 -3.79 6.89 4.55
CA HIS A 84 -2.54 7.50 4.11
C HIS A 84 -2.73 8.22 2.77
N GLY A 85 -3.36 7.57 1.79
CA GLY A 85 -3.66 8.17 0.49
C GLY A 85 -4.58 9.38 0.59
N ALA A 86 -5.57 9.36 1.49
CA ALA A 86 -6.48 10.48 1.72
C ALA A 86 -5.75 11.68 2.36
N ILE A 87 -4.90 11.43 3.36
CA ILE A 87 -4.08 12.49 3.99
C ILE A 87 -3.16 13.11 2.94
N MET A 88 -2.43 12.29 2.18
CA MET A 88 -1.55 12.76 1.10
C MET A 88 -2.32 13.51 0.02
N ALA A 89 -3.51 13.04 -0.38
CA ALA A 89 -4.35 13.74 -1.36
C ALA A 89 -4.72 15.15 -0.86
N VAL A 90 -5.19 15.27 0.39
CA VAL A 90 -5.52 16.58 0.99
C VAL A 90 -4.28 17.47 1.08
N GLN A 91 -3.15 16.94 1.54
CA GLN A 91 -1.89 17.68 1.65
C GLN A 91 -1.35 18.13 0.28
N SER A 92 -1.58 17.35 -0.79
CA SER A 92 -1.19 17.72 -2.16
C SER A 92 -1.90 18.97 -2.68
N PHE A 93 -3.10 19.28 -2.18
CA PHE A 93 -3.85 20.50 -2.50
C PHE A 93 -3.54 21.66 -1.54
N GLY A 94 -2.87 21.38 -0.42
CA GLY A 94 -2.41 22.40 0.53
C GLY A 94 -1.28 23.25 -0.06
N VAL A 95 -1.25 24.52 0.31
CA VAL A 95 -0.10 25.41 0.06
C VAL A 95 0.82 25.28 1.28
N GLU A 96 1.93 24.55 1.16
CA GLU A 96 3.02 24.68 2.14
C GLU A 96 3.71 26.04 2.01
N MET A 97 4.44 26.43 3.05
CA MET A 97 5.06 27.75 3.27
C MET A 97 5.90 28.27 2.08
N ASP A 98 6.30 27.40 1.15
CA ASP A 98 7.19 27.70 0.02
C ASP A 98 6.45 27.94 -1.32
N GLY A 99 5.11 27.91 -1.34
CA GLY A 99 4.30 28.27 -2.51
C GLY A 99 4.28 27.24 -3.66
N ALA A 100 4.94 26.09 -3.50
CA ALA A 100 4.92 25.00 -4.47
C ALA A 100 3.74 24.04 -4.20
N ARG A 101 2.96 23.71 -5.24
CA ARG A 101 1.97 22.63 -5.15
C ARG A 101 2.65 21.29 -5.46
N HIS A 102 2.54 20.31 -4.58
CA HIS A 102 3.05 18.96 -4.81
C HIS A 102 2.11 18.10 -5.67
N LEU A 103 1.68 18.65 -6.82
CA LEU A 103 0.74 17.96 -7.72
C LEU A 103 1.30 16.65 -8.30
N GLY A 104 2.63 16.45 -8.27
CA GLY A 104 3.27 15.22 -8.73
C GLY A 104 2.86 13.97 -7.95
N HIS A 105 2.55 14.10 -6.65
CA HIS A 105 2.06 12.98 -5.82
C HIS A 105 0.66 12.52 -6.23
N LEU A 106 -0.18 13.42 -6.76
CA LEU A 106 -1.51 13.07 -7.30
C LEU A 106 -1.43 12.16 -8.53
N ALA A 107 -0.27 12.08 -9.18
CA ALA A 107 0.00 11.14 -10.29
C ALA A 107 0.91 9.96 -9.89
N GLY A 108 1.39 9.91 -8.64
CA GLY A 108 2.40 8.96 -8.17
C GLY A 108 1.88 8.03 -7.07
N ASP A 109 2.35 8.26 -5.85
CA ASP A 109 2.05 7.44 -4.67
C ASP A 109 0.59 7.48 -4.21
N VAL A 110 -0.12 8.61 -4.37
CA VAL A 110 -1.53 8.74 -3.98
C VAL A 110 -2.44 7.76 -4.76
N PRO A 111 -2.45 7.73 -6.12
CA PRO A 111 -3.21 6.73 -6.87
C PRO A 111 -2.79 5.30 -6.55
N ALA A 112 -1.49 5.05 -6.36
CA ALA A 112 -0.97 3.71 -6.09
C ALA A 112 -1.57 3.12 -4.81
N LEU A 113 -1.68 3.90 -3.74
CA LEU A 113 -2.29 3.46 -2.48
C LEU A 113 -3.77 3.14 -2.63
N PHE A 114 -4.54 3.96 -3.35
CA PHE A 114 -5.96 3.70 -3.58
C PHE A 114 -6.18 2.46 -4.45
N ILE A 115 -5.35 2.24 -5.48
CA ILE A 115 -5.41 1.03 -6.32
C ILE A 115 -5.13 -0.21 -5.47
N VAL A 116 -4.06 -0.20 -4.67
CA VAL A 116 -3.70 -1.32 -3.79
C VAL A 116 -4.83 -1.61 -2.80
N ALA A 117 -5.38 -0.56 -2.16
CA ALA A 117 -6.51 -0.70 -1.24
C ALA A 117 -7.74 -1.31 -1.93
N ALA A 118 -8.11 -0.83 -3.12
CA ALA A 118 -9.26 -1.33 -3.86
C ALA A 118 -9.10 -2.80 -4.24
N VAL A 119 -7.95 -3.17 -4.84
CA VAL A 119 -7.69 -4.54 -5.27
C VAL A 119 -7.70 -5.50 -4.08
N LEU A 120 -7.03 -5.16 -2.98
CA LEU A 120 -7.04 -5.98 -1.77
C LEU A 120 -8.44 -6.07 -1.16
N ALA A 121 -9.20 -4.96 -1.07
CA ALA A 121 -10.55 -4.96 -0.51
C ALA A 121 -11.53 -5.83 -1.31
N VAL A 122 -11.44 -5.83 -2.64
CA VAL A 122 -12.28 -6.67 -3.52
C VAL A 122 -11.94 -8.16 -3.35
N LEU A 123 -10.66 -8.50 -3.23
CA LEU A 123 -10.21 -9.90 -3.16
C LEU A 123 -10.30 -10.49 -1.75
N THR A 124 -10.26 -9.68 -0.70
CA THR A 124 -10.25 -10.17 0.69
C THR A 124 -11.64 -10.59 1.17
N PRO A 125 -11.85 -11.83 1.67
CA PRO A 125 -13.12 -12.25 2.25
C PRO A 125 -13.50 -11.41 3.48
N ARG A 126 -14.79 -11.09 3.62
CA ARG A 126 -15.35 -10.40 4.79
C ARG A 126 -15.82 -11.41 5.84
N GLY A 127 -15.81 -10.98 7.10
CA GLY A 127 -15.99 -11.77 8.34
C GLY A 127 -16.74 -13.09 8.23
N ASP A 128 -17.98 -13.09 7.77
CA ASP A 128 -18.82 -14.31 7.77
C ASP A 128 -18.35 -15.35 6.75
N LYS A 129 -17.91 -14.90 5.57
CA LYS A 129 -17.32 -15.78 4.54
C LYS A 129 -15.93 -16.27 4.94
N ALA A 130 -15.16 -15.46 5.66
CA ALA A 130 -13.87 -15.86 6.18
C ALA A 130 -14.00 -16.94 7.27
N ARG A 131 -14.97 -16.80 8.19
CA ARG A 131 -15.25 -17.83 9.21
C ARG A 131 -15.74 -19.12 8.58
N ALA A 132 -16.62 -19.05 7.57
CA ALA A 132 -17.10 -20.23 6.85
C ALA A 132 -15.97 -20.98 6.09
N LEU A 133 -14.94 -20.27 5.63
CA LEU A 133 -13.77 -20.88 4.97
C LEU A 133 -12.73 -21.46 5.95
N LEU A 134 -12.83 -21.13 7.24
CA LEU A 134 -11.92 -21.61 8.29
C LEU A 134 -12.55 -22.72 9.16
N ALA A 135 -13.86 -22.95 9.03
CA ALA A 135 -14.62 -24.00 9.71
C ALA A 135 -14.60 -25.30 8.88
#